data_AF-A0A8S3GFD0-F1
#
_entry.id   AF-A0A8S3GFD0-F1
#
_cell.length_a   1.000
_cell.length_b   1.000
_cell.length_c   1.000
_cell.angle_alpha   90.00
_cell.angle_beta   90.00
_cell.angle_gamma   90.00
#
_symmetry.space_group_name_H-M   'P 1'
#
loop_
_entity.id
_entity.type
_entity.pdbx_description
1 polymer ?
#
loop_
_entity_poly.entity_id
_entity_poly.type
_entity_poly.pdbx_seq_one_letter_code
_entity_poly.pdbx_strand_id
1 'polypeptide(L)'
;SIHIWDLLFKTDQPALTVKLSEEPISCLSFQEQGRYMALGTKNGNVTLMELSDSLCTLDRNEKQLVATMFDRETRRTHLLETRLRFKHDTQNRTITERSEEELNEERRQSTEQYWSIINKEKKK
;
A
#
# COMPACT_ATOMS: atom_id res chain seq x y z
N SER A 1 18.79 4.95 17.11
CA SER A 1 17.99 6.19 17.26
C SER A 1 16.56 5.83 17.63
N ILE A 2 15.82 6.77 18.21
CA ILE A 2 14.38 6.65 18.46
C ILE A 2 13.67 7.66 17.59
N HIS A 3 12.58 7.23 16.98
CA HIS A 3 11.71 8.06 16.16
C HIS A 3 10.34 8.10 16.81
N ILE A 4 9.91 9.28 17.23
CA ILE A 4 8.61 9.53 17.82
C ILE A 4 7.70 10.07 16.73
N TRP A 5 6.55 9.43 16.57
CA TRP A 5 5.56 9.76 15.57
C TRP A 5 4.34 10.38 16.24
N ASP A 6 3.96 11.56 15.78
CA ASP A 6 2.67 12.17 16.07
C ASP A 6 1.84 12.09 14.78
N LEU A 7 0.86 11.21 14.79
CA LEU A 7 0.03 10.89 13.63
C LEU A 7 -0.90 12.03 13.22
N LEU A 8 -1.21 12.95 14.13
CA LEU A 8 -2.06 14.11 13.85
C LEU A 8 -1.26 15.32 13.39
N PHE A 9 0.02 15.39 13.77
CA PHE A 9 0.90 16.46 13.33
C PHE A 9 1.52 16.20 11.96
N LYS A 10 2.20 15.06 11.77
CA LYS A 10 2.95 14.78 10.55
C LYS A 10 3.03 13.30 10.23
N THR A 11 2.60 12.92 9.02
CA THR A 11 2.46 11.52 8.61
C THR A 11 3.59 11.02 7.70
N ASP A 12 4.36 11.91 7.09
CA ASP A 12 5.46 11.59 6.15
C ASP A 12 6.82 11.44 6.84
N GLN A 13 7.01 12.01 8.04
CA GLN A 13 8.25 11.93 8.78
C GLN A 13 7.98 11.93 10.30
N PRO A 14 8.89 11.37 11.12
CA PRO A 14 8.74 11.41 12.58
C PRO A 14 8.74 12.86 13.09
N ALA A 15 7.88 13.12 14.07
CA ALA A 15 7.80 14.41 14.74
C ALA A 15 9.10 14.74 15.49
N LEU A 16 9.73 13.72 16.08
CA LEU A 16 11.02 13.86 16.75
C LEU A 16 11.91 12.65 16.46
N THR A 17 13.19 12.91 16.20
CA THR A 17 14.22 11.87 16.10
C THR A 17 15.32 12.16 17.11
N VAL A 18 15.57 11.23 18.02
CA VAL A 18 16.59 11.37 19.07
C VAL A 18 17.63 10.28 18.94
N LYS A 19 18.90 10.67 18.86
CA LYS A 19 20.05 9.73 18.89
C LYS A 19 20.58 9.67 20.32
N LEU A 20 20.36 8.53 20.98
CA LEU A 20 20.66 8.34 22.41
C LEU A 20 21.89 7.47 22.65
N SER A 21 22.15 6.55 21.73
CA SER A 21 23.33 5.69 21.76
C SER A 21 23.83 5.48 20.34
N GLU A 22 25.15 5.32 20.21
CA GLU A 22 25.80 4.81 19.02
C GLU A 22 25.54 3.29 18.84
N GLU A 23 25.18 2.62 19.93
CA GLU A 23 24.87 1.19 19.93
C GLU A 23 23.41 0.92 19.54
N PRO A 24 23.10 -0.26 18.97
CA PRO A 24 21.73 -0.65 18.67
C PRO A 24 20.92 -0.84 19.95
N ILE A 25 19.73 -0.22 19.96
CA ILE A 25 18.72 -0.39 20.99
C ILE A 25 18.11 -1.80 20.84
N SER A 26 18.07 -2.55 21.93
CA SER A 26 17.58 -3.93 21.97
C SER A 26 16.14 -4.04 22.49
N CYS A 27 15.74 -3.14 23.39
CA CYS A 27 14.41 -3.15 23.99
C CYS A 27 13.98 -1.74 24.41
N LEU A 28 12.67 -1.57 24.53
CA LEU A 28 12.01 -0.32 24.89
C LEU A 28 10.77 -0.65 25.73
N SER A 29 10.54 0.08 26.82
CA SER A 29 9.40 -0.10 27.71
C SER A 29 8.90 1.25 28.21
N PHE A 30 7.59 1.38 28.39
CA PHE A 30 6.95 2.59 28.92
C PHE A 30 6.43 2.34 30.32
N GLN A 31 6.45 3.38 31.15
CA GLN A 31 5.68 3.40 32.39
C GLN A 31 4.18 3.32 32.07
N GLU A 32 3.36 2.79 33.00
CA GLU A 32 1.90 2.73 32.84
C GLU A 32 1.24 4.08 32.48
N GLN A 33 1.77 5.17 33.03
CA GLN A 33 1.27 6.53 32.75
C GLN A 33 1.85 7.14 31.46
N GLY A 34 2.79 6.47 30.79
CA GLY A 34 3.40 6.90 29.53
C GLY A 34 4.43 8.03 29.65
N ARG A 35 4.63 8.64 30.82
CA ARG A 35 5.56 9.76 31.02
C ARG A 35 7.03 9.37 30.90
N TYR A 36 7.41 8.22 31.45
CA TYR A 36 8.77 7.71 31.37
C TYR A 36 8.89 6.52 30.42
N MET A 37 10.04 6.44 29.76
CA MET A 37 10.40 5.36 28.86
C MET A 37 11.81 4.86 29.18
N ALA A 38 11.97 3.55 29.31
CA ALA A 38 13.25 2.88 29.51
C ALA A 38 13.72 2.23 28.21
N LEU A 39 15.02 2.31 27.96
CA LEU A 39 15.68 1.86 26.74
C LEU A 39 16.87 0.99 27.10
N GLY A 40 16.90 -0.25 26.64
CA GLY A 40 18.06 -1.12 26.77
C GLY A 40 18.88 -1.14 25.49
N THR A 41 20.21 -1.08 25.63
CA THR A 41 21.14 -1.35 24.52
C THR A 41 21.67 -2.79 24.61
N LYS A 42 22.28 -3.28 23.53
CA LYS A 42 22.88 -4.62 23.52
C LYS A 42 24.07 -4.78 24.48
N ASN A 43 24.69 -3.69 24.90
CA ASN A 43 25.84 -3.74 25.82
C ASN A 43 25.43 -3.70 27.30
N GLY A 44 24.12 -3.84 27.59
CA GLY A 44 23.60 -3.88 28.95
C GLY A 44 23.36 -2.50 29.58
N ASN A 45 23.53 -1.41 28.82
CA ASN A 45 23.18 -0.07 29.28
C ASN A 45 21.67 0.13 29.23
N VAL A 46 21.12 0.75 30.28
CA VAL A 46 19.72 1.15 30.32
C VAL A 46 19.63 2.66 30.49
N THR A 47 18.92 3.32 29.57
CA THR A 47 18.67 4.76 29.61
C THR A 47 17.19 5.01 29.91
N LEU A 48 16.91 5.79 30.94
CA LEU A 48 15.57 6.27 31.26
C LEU A 48 15.39 7.67 30.65
N MET A 49 14.27 7.87 29.95
CA MET A 49 13.88 9.15 29.36
C MET A 49 12.53 9.60 29.88
N GLU A 50 12.39 10.91 30.03
CA GLU A 50 11.12 11.58 30.29
C GLU A 50 10.58 12.17 28.98
N LEU A 51 9.30 11.95 28.72
CA LEU A 51 8.58 12.56 27.60
C LEU A 51 7.95 13.89 28.03
N SER A 52 7.88 14.84 27.11
CA SER A 52 7.17 16.10 27.34
C SER A 52 5.67 15.87 27.49
N ASP A 53 4.99 16.77 28.20
CA ASP A 53 3.54 16.70 28.38
C ASP A 53 2.79 16.63 27.04
N SER A 54 3.27 17.30 26.00
CA SER A 54 2.71 17.25 24.65
C SER A 54 2.71 15.86 23.99
N LEU A 55 3.54 14.92 24.47
CA LEU A 55 3.65 13.56 23.93
C LEU A 55 2.96 12.51 24.82
N CYS A 56 2.60 12.87 26.05
CA CYS A 56 1.97 11.95 27.01
C CYS A 56 0.57 12.38 27.46
N THR A 57 0.15 13.61 27.15
CA THR A 57 -1.21 14.10 27.43
C THR A 57 -2.08 13.93 26.20
N LEU A 58 -3.22 13.25 26.38
CA LEU A 58 -4.18 13.02 25.31
C LEU A 58 -5.23 14.13 25.33
N ASP A 59 -5.31 14.93 24.28
CA ASP A 59 -6.36 15.94 24.17
C ASP A 59 -7.72 15.29 23.83
N ARG A 60 -8.82 15.92 24.27
CA ARG A 60 -10.18 15.36 24.26
C ARG A 60 -10.62 14.88 22.87
N ASN A 61 -10.15 15.56 21.83
CA ASN A 61 -10.58 15.31 20.46
C ASN A 61 -9.63 14.43 19.65
N GLU A 62 -8.44 14.07 20.19
CA GLU A 62 -7.41 13.37 19.41
C GLU A 62 -7.89 12.02 18.90
N LYS A 63 -8.55 11.22 19.76
CA LYS A 63 -9.12 9.93 19.35
C LYS A 63 -10.08 10.06 18.18
N GLN A 64 -10.90 11.11 18.18
CA GLN A 64 -11.87 11.34 17.11
C GLN A 64 -11.20 11.84 15.84
N LEU A 65 -10.20 12.72 15.93
CA LEU A 65 -9.41 13.14 14.76
C LEU A 65 -8.68 11.94 14.13
N VAL A 66 -8.04 11.10 14.95
CA VAL A 66 -7.32 9.91 14.48
C VAL A 66 -8.28 8.94 13.79
N ALA A 67 -9.44 8.65 14.39
CA ALA A 67 -10.45 7.80 13.78
C ALA A 67 -10.92 8.35 12.42
N THR A 68 -11.21 9.66 12.37
CA THR A 68 -11.64 10.32 11.12
C THR A 68 -10.55 10.28 10.04
N MET A 69 -9.28 10.45 10.45
CA MET A 69 -8.12 10.34 9.56
C MET A 69 -8.01 8.93 8.97
N PHE A 70 -8.13 7.89 9.80
CA PHE A 70 -8.09 6.50 9.34
C PHE A 70 -9.26 6.12 8.43
N ASP A 71 -10.47 6.60 8.73
CA ASP A 71 -11.63 6.39 7.85
C ASP A 71 -11.39 7.02 6.47
N ARG A 72 -10.81 8.22 6.43
CA ARG A 72 -10.46 8.91 5.19
C ARG A 72 -9.42 8.12 4.38
N GLU A 73 -8.36 7.64 5.03
CA GLU A 73 -7.31 6.86 4.35
C GLU A 73 -7.79 5.48 3.91
N THR A 74 -8.69 4.85 4.66
CA THR A 74 -9.32 3.58 4.28
C THR A 74 -10.16 3.76 3.02
N ARG A 75 -11.00 4.81 2.96
CA ARG A 75 -11.79 5.14 1.76
C ARG A 75 -10.90 5.46 0.56
N ARG A 76 -9.83 6.22 0.78
CA ARG A 76 -8.87 6.55 -0.28
C ARG A 76 -8.22 5.29 -0.85
N THR A 77 -7.73 4.41 0.02
CA THR A 77 -7.11 3.14 -0.38
C THR A 77 -8.09 2.24 -1.14
N HIS A 78 -9.32 2.10 -0.64
CA HIS A 78 -10.36 1.32 -1.30
C HIS A 78 -10.69 1.84 -2.71
N LEU A 79 -10.81 3.17 -2.88
CA LEU A 79 -11.07 3.78 -4.18
C LEU A 79 -9.91 3.56 -5.16
N LEU A 80 -8.67 3.68 -4.68
CA LEU A 80 -7.48 3.45 -5.49
C LEU A 80 -7.38 1.99 -5.93
N GLU A 81 -7.59 1.05 -5.00
CA GLU A 81 -7.59 -0.38 -5.30
C GLU A 81 -8.67 -0.73 -6.32
N THR A 82 -9.89 -0.23 -6.13
CA THR A 82 -11.01 -0.43 -7.05
C THR A 82 -10.69 0.09 -8.45
N ARG A 83 -10.09 1.29 -8.56
CA ARG A 83 -9.65 1.85 -9.85
C ARG A 83 -8.57 1.00 -10.53
N LEU A 84 -7.62 0.47 -9.76
CA LEU A 84 -6.57 -0.39 -10.29
C LEU A 84 -7.14 -1.72 -10.79
N ARG A 85 -8.08 -2.32 -10.04
CA ARG A 85 -8.79 -3.54 -10.45
C ARG A 85 -9.56 -3.32 -11.76
N PHE A 86 -10.35 -2.25 -11.85
CA PHE A 86 -11.08 -1.94 -13.09
C PHE A 86 -10.15 -1.76 -14.29
N LYS A 87 -9.02 -1.04 -14.14
CA LYS A 87 -8.05 -0.89 -15.22
C LYS A 87 -7.50 -2.24 -15.68
N HIS A 88 -7.10 -3.09 -14.73
CA HIS A 88 -6.60 -4.42 -15.02
C HIS A 88 -7.64 -5.28 -15.74
N ASP A 89 -8.89 -5.29 -15.27
CA ASP A 89 -9.97 -6.07 -15.88
C ASP A 89 -10.31 -5.58 -17.29
N THR A 90 -10.36 -4.26 -17.50
CA THR A 90 -10.56 -3.68 -18.84
C THR A 90 -9.43 -4.05 -19.78
N GLN A 91 -8.17 -4.00 -19.32
CA GLN A 91 -7.02 -4.35 -20.14
C GLN A 91 -7.04 -5.82 -20.53
N ASN A 92 -7.32 -6.72 -19.57
CA ASN A 92 -7.45 -8.15 -19.85
C ASN A 92 -8.56 -8.42 -20.85
N ARG A 93 -9.72 -7.77 -20.68
CA ARG A 93 -10.84 -7.93 -21.59
C ARG A 93 -10.51 -7.45 -23.00
N THR A 94 -9.83 -6.31 -23.17
CA THR A 94 -9.38 -5.86 -24.50
C THR A 94 -8.36 -6.80 -25.14
N ILE A 95 -7.50 -7.45 -24.33
CA ILE A 95 -6.55 -8.45 -24.83
C ILE A 95 -7.30 -9.71 -25.30
N THR A 96 -8.29 -10.17 -24.53
CA THR A 96 -9.13 -11.31 -24.90
C THR A 96 -9.94 -11.02 -26.17
N GLU A 97 -10.63 -9.87 -26.23
CA GLU A 97 -11.43 -9.46 -27.39
C GLU A 97 -10.56 -9.38 -28.65
N ARG A 98 -9.35 -8.80 -28.56
CA ARG A 98 -8.41 -8.73 -29.68
C ARG A 98 -7.90 -10.11 -30.13
N SER A 99 -7.60 -11.00 -29.18
CA SER A 99 -7.19 -12.37 -29.49
C SER A 99 -8.30 -13.18 -30.16
N GLU A 100 -9.55 -12.97 -29.76
CA GLU A 100 -10.72 -13.61 -30.38
C GLU A 100 -10.97 -13.09 -31.80
N GLU A 101 -10.80 -11.78 -32.03
CA GLU A 101 -10.88 -11.18 -33.37
C GLU A 101 -9.81 -11.74 -34.31
N GLU A 102 -8.56 -11.85 -33.85
CA GLU A 102 -7.45 -12.43 -34.62
C GLU A 102 -7.74 -13.89 -35.02
N LEU A 103 -8.20 -14.72 -34.07
CA LEU A 103 -8.59 -16.11 -34.33
C LEU A 103 -9.77 -16.23 -35.31
N ASN A 104 -10.72 -15.30 -35.25
CA ASN A 104 -11.90 -15.32 -36.12
C ASN A 104 -11.54 -14.91 -37.56
N GLU A 105 -10.63 -13.96 -37.72
CA GLU A 105 -10.12 -13.54 -39.03
C GLU A 105 -9.29 -14.66 -39.69
N GLU A 106 -8.42 -15.35 -38.94
CA GLU A 106 -7.69 -16.53 -39.44
C GLU A 106 -8.64 -17.64 -39.93
N ARG A 107 -9.72 -17.88 -39.18
CA ARG A 107 -10.76 -18.85 -39.56
C ARG A 107 -11.46 -18.42 -40.85
N ARG A 108 -11.80 -17.14 -40.99
CA ARG A 108 -12.44 -16.59 -42.18
C ARG A 108 -11.54 -16.75 -43.41
N GLN A 109 -10.27 -16.37 -43.30
CA GLN A 109 -9.28 -16.55 -44.37
C GLN A 109 -9.13 -18.01 -44.79
N SER A 110 -9.08 -18.94 -43.83
CA SER A 110 -9.02 -20.38 -44.11
C SER A 110 -10.26 -20.87 -44.87
N THR A 111 -11.46 -20.42 -44.50
CA THR A 111 -12.70 -20.78 -45.21
C THR A 111 -12.76 -20.21 -46.61
N GLU A 112 -12.33 -18.95 -46.82
CA GLU A 112 -12.27 -18.31 -48.13
C GLU A 112 -11.27 -19.03 -49.06
N GLN A 113 -10.10 -19.40 -48.54
CA GLN A 113 -9.12 -20.20 -49.27
C GLN A 113 -9.68 -21.56 -49.68
N TYR A 114 -10.35 -22.27 -48.76
CA TYR A 114 -10.98 -23.56 -49.04
C TYR A 114 -11.99 -23.46 -50.19
N TRP A 115 -12.93 -22.50 -50.12
CA TRP A 115 -13.95 -22.32 -51.16
C TRP A 115 -13.35 -21.89 -52.51
N SER A 116 -12.27 -21.11 -52.50
CA SER A 116 -11.52 -20.74 -53.71
C SER A 116 -10.95 -21.95 -54.44
N ILE A 117 -10.39 -22.91 -53.70
CA ILE A 117 -9.85 -24.17 -54.25
C ILE A 117 -10.98 -24.99 -54.87
N ILE A 118 -12.07 -25.22 -54.13
CA ILE A 118 -13.23 -26.01 -54.61
C ILE A 118 -13.82 -25.41 -55.90
N ASN A 119 -13.96 -24.09 -55.97
CA ASN A 119 -14.51 -23.41 -57.15
C ASN A 119 -13.58 -23.48 -58.37
N LYS A 120 -12.26 -23.59 -58.15
CA LYS A 120 -11.29 -23.83 -59.24
C LYS A 120 -11.37 -25.27 -59.74
N GLU A 121 -11.54 -26.25 -58.87
CA GLU A 121 -11.69 -27.66 -59.27
C GLU A 121 -12.97 -27.90 -60.06
N LYS A 122 -14.09 -27.28 -59.67
CA LYS A 122 -15.36 -27.39 -60.41
C LYS A 122 -15.37 -26.75 -61.81
N LYS A 123 -14.35 -25.95 -62.14
CA LYS A 123 -14.21 -25.27 -63.45
C LYS A 123 -13.24 -25.99 -64.39
N LYS A 124 -12.61 -27.08 -63.97
CA LYS A 124 -11.88 -28.02 -64.84
C LYS A 124 -12.79 -29.16 -65.25
#